data_AF-A0ABC9NAE8-F1
#
_entry.id   AF-A0ABC9NAE8-F1
#
_cell.length_a   1.000
_cell.length_b   1.000
_cell.length_c   1.000
_cell.angle_alpha   90.00
_cell.angle_beta   90.00
_cell.angle_gamma   90.00
#
_symmetry.space_group_name_H-M   'P 1'
#
loop_
_entity.id
_entity.type
_entity.pdbx_description
1 polymer ?
#
loop_
_entity_poly.entity_id
_entity_poly.type
_entity_poly.pdbx_seq_one_letter_code
_entity_poly.pdbx_strand_id
1 'polypeptide(L)' 'MGKNFIHPSLGFFIERTRKQSGVTIETLCKDLHISPSTYIDLKKRV' A
#
# COMPACT_ATOMS: atom_id res chain seq x y z
N MET A 1 10.32 -22.45 -3.81
CA MET A 1 9.63 -21.20 -4.19
C MET A 1 8.70 -20.79 -3.07
N GLY A 2 9.09 -19.79 -2.27
CA GLY A 2 8.17 -19.22 -1.27
C GLY A 2 7.08 -18.44 -2.01
N LYS A 3 5.82 -18.80 -1.80
CA LYS A 3 4.71 -17.97 -2.29
C LYS A 3 4.85 -16.61 -1.59
N ASN A 4 4.93 -15.53 -2.37
CA ASN A 4 4.80 -14.16 -1.85
C ASN A 4 3.41 -14.02 -1.23
N PHE A 5 3.30 -14.38 0.06
CA PHE A 5 2.08 -14.29 0.82
C PHE A 5 1.89 -12.84 1.24
N ILE A 6 0.94 -12.18 0.58
CA ILE A 6 0.49 -10.84 0.97
C ILE A 6 -0.72 -11.05 1.88
N HIS A 7 -0.62 -10.53 3.11
CA HIS A 7 -1.71 -10.65 4.06
C HIS A 7 -2.96 -9.88 3.55
N PRO A 8 -4.17 -10.46 3.59
CA PRO A 8 -5.37 -9.82 3.05
C PRO A 8 -5.66 -8.44 3.64
N SER A 9 -5.30 -8.20 4.91
CA SER A 9 -5.51 -6.89 5.54
C SER A 9 -4.44 -5.84 5.25
N LEU A 10 -3.39 -6.17 4.47
CA LEU A 10 -2.28 -5.26 4.22
C LEU A 10 -2.74 -3.98 3.52
N GLY A 11 -3.60 -4.11 2.49
CA GLY A 11 -4.15 -2.96 1.78
C GLY A 11 -4.94 -2.03 2.69
N PHE A 12 -5.76 -2.60 3.59
CA PHE A 12 -6.52 -1.83 4.59
C PHE A 12 -5.61 -1.13 5.60
N PHE A 13 -4.59 -1.83 6.11
CA PHE A 13 -3.62 -1.27 7.05
C PHE A 13 -2.89 -0.07 6.45
N ILE A 14 -2.35 -0.21 5.24
CA ILE A 14 -1.62 0.87 4.55
C ILE A 14 -2.56 2.07 4.31
N GLU A 15 -3.80 1.84 3.87
CA GLU A 15 -4.75 2.94 3.65
C GLU A 15 -5.08 3.69 4.95
N ARG A 16 -5.30 2.96 6.05
CA ARG A 16 -5.58 3.54 7.37
C ARG A 16 -4.40 4.38 7.85
N THR A 17 -3.19 3.82 7.82
CA THR A 17 -1.98 4.54 8.25
C THR A 17 -1.74 5.79 7.41
N ARG A 18 -1.89 5.70 6.08
CA ARG A 18 -1.79 6.87 5.18
C ARG A 18 -2.76 7.99 5.57
N LYS A 19 -4.03 7.62 5.81
CA LYS A 19 -5.08 8.57 6.23
C LYS A 19 -4.77 9.22 7.58
N GLN A 20 -4.24 8.45 8.54
CA GLN A 20 -3.85 8.96 9.86
C GLN A 20 -2.66 9.92 9.80
N SER A 21 -1.68 9.64 8.94
CA SER A 21 -0.54 10.55 8.72
C SER A 21 -0.87 11.76 7.85
N GLY A 22 -2.04 11.82 7.22
CA GLY A 22 -2.44 12.95 6.37
C GLY A 22 -1.64 13.08 5.07
N VAL A 23 -0.89 12.05 4.67
CA VAL A 23 -0.04 12.09 3.47
C VAL A 23 -0.80 11.74 2.20
N THR A 24 -0.42 12.34 1.07
CA THR A 24 -0.99 11.98 -0.23
C THR A 24 -0.47 10.61 -0.68
N ILE A 25 -1.17 9.99 -1.63
CA ILE A 25 -0.71 8.73 -2.24
C ILE A 25 0.63 8.95 -2.96
N GLU A 26 0.81 10.09 -3.61
CA GLU A 26 2.05 10.43 -4.33
C GLU A 26 3.25 10.53 -3.40
N THR A 27 3.11 11.20 -2.25
CA THR A 27 4.18 11.30 -1.25
C THR A 27 4.54 9.92 -0.71
N LEU A 28 3.54 9.12 -0.32
CA LEU A 28 3.76 7.75 0.14
C LEU A 28 4.48 6.88 -0.91
N CYS A 29 4.08 6.99 -2.18
CA CYS A 29 4.69 6.23 -3.27
C CYS A 29 6.15 6.64 -3.51
N LYS A 30 6.46 7.94 -3.39
CA LYS A 30 7.84 8.45 -3.46
C LYS A 30 8.70 7.92 -2.32
N ASP A 31 8.21 8.01 -1.08
CA ASP A 31 8.94 7.54 0.11
C ASP A 31 9.21 6.04 0.07
N LEU A 32 8.25 5.25 -0.41
CA LEU A 32 8.37 3.80 -0.50
C LEU A 32 9.07 3.33 -1.79
N HIS A 33 9.45 4.24 -2.70
CA HIS A 33 9.99 3.92 -4.01
C HIS A 33 9.12 2.91 -4.80
N ILE A 34 7.80 3.11 -4.75
CA ILE A 34 6.82 2.31 -5.50
C ILE A 34 6.03 3.17 -6.47
N SER A 35 5.48 2.55 -7.51
CA SER A 35 4.55 3.22 -8.40
C SER A 35 3.17 3.36 -7.76
N PRO A 36 2.39 4.42 -8.08
CA PRO A 36 0.99 4.53 -7.65
C PRO A 36 0.13 3.32 -8.05
N SER A 37 0.43 2.68 -9.18
CA SER A 37 -0.20 1.42 -9.60
C SER A 37 0.05 0.29 -8.59
N THR A 38 1.28 0.13 -8.12
CA THR A 38 1.65 -0.84 -7.08
C THR A 38 0.87 -0.60 -5.79
N TYR A 39 0.70 0.66 -5.39
CA TYR A 39 -0.15 1.02 -4.25
C TYR A 39 -1.62 0.61 -4.47
N ILE A 40 -2.17 0.84 -5.67
CA ILE A 40 -3.54 0.44 -6.01
C ILE A 40 -3.69 -1.09 -5.99
N ASP A 41 -2.72 -1.84 -6.50
CA ASP A 41 -2.73 -3.31 -6.47
C ASP A 41 -2.66 -3.86 -5.04
N LEU A 42 -1.85 -3.25 -4.18
CA LEU A 42 -1.79 -3.59 -2.75
C LEU A 42 -3.12 -3.34 -2.05
N LYS A 43 -3.84 -2.28 -2.44
CA LYS A 43 -5.18 -1.96 -1.93
C LYS A 43 -6.26 -2.91 -2.46
N LYS A 44 -6.19 -3.35 -3.72
CA LYS A 44 -7.23 -4.17 -4.38
C LYS A 44 -7.19 -5.65 -4.01
N ARG A 45 -6.09 -6.15 -3.46
CA ARG A 45 -5.95 -7.55 -3.02
C ARG A 45 -6.66 -7.86 -1.68
N VAL A 46 -7.56 -6.98 -1.25
CA VAL A 46 -8.41 -7.12 -0.05
C VAL A 46 -9.78 -7.62 -0.47
#